data_AF-A0A3T0RRB3-F1
#
_entry.id   AF-A0A3T0RRB3-F1
#
_cell.length_a   1.000
_cell.length_b   1.000
_cell.length_c   1.000
_cell.angle_alpha   90.00
_cell.angle_beta   90.00
_cell.angle_gamma   90.00
#
_symmetry.space_group_name_H-M   'P 1'
#
loop_
_entity.id
_entity.type
_entity.pdbx_description
1 polymer ?
#
loop_
_entity_poly.entity_id
_entity_poly.type
_entity_poly.pdbx_seq_one_letter_code
_entity_poly.pdbx_strand_id
1 'polypeptide(L)'
;MVRLLFIVLTLDLLTSSISYSAEDMDPAIKDVQELLRTQSKREEVIKNDSKAKQADDFALQAVGGNQTLKNDVYDVSADIMATVQKLSEGDPAKMNALLQKALQNPGEFLKSLPSDQQAKIRDIAAKTEAQKKSAPVAPKP
;
A
#
# COMPACT_ATOMS: atom_id res chain seq x y z
N MET A 1 13.13 -54.20 -30.47
CA MET A 1 14.31 -53.31 -30.51
C MET A 1 14.15 -52.28 -31.62
N VAL A 2 13.81 -51.02 -31.29
CA VAL A 2 14.08 -49.77 -32.06
C VAL A 2 13.91 -48.64 -31.03
N ARG A 3 14.94 -48.19 -30.32
CA ARG A 3 15.86 -47.05 -30.58
C ARG A 3 15.20 -45.67 -30.78
N LEU A 4 15.38 -44.84 -29.74
CA LEU A 4 15.66 -43.40 -29.69
C LEU A 4 14.75 -42.42 -30.46
N LEU A 5 14.04 -41.59 -29.69
CA LEU A 5 13.87 -40.18 -30.00
C LEU A 5 14.00 -39.38 -28.68
N PHE A 6 15.21 -38.91 -28.38
CA PHE A 6 15.46 -37.98 -27.29
C PHE A 6 15.10 -36.58 -27.77
N ILE A 7 13.98 -36.05 -27.29
CA ILE A 7 13.62 -34.64 -27.41
C ILE A 7 14.43 -33.90 -26.35
N VAL A 8 15.56 -33.31 -26.76
CA VAL A 8 16.28 -32.31 -25.97
C VAL A 8 15.55 -30.99 -26.20
N LEU A 9 14.58 -30.70 -25.32
CA LEU A 9 13.95 -29.39 -25.21
C LEU A 9 14.84 -28.55 -24.27
N THR A 10 15.78 -27.80 -24.82
CA THR A 10 16.57 -26.83 -24.07
C THR A 10 15.65 -25.70 -23.60
N LEU A 11 15.28 -25.77 -22.33
CA LEU A 11 14.55 -24.75 -21.59
C LEU A 11 15.54 -23.65 -21.17
N ASP A 12 15.83 -22.73 -22.09
CA ASP A 12 16.82 -21.64 -21.91
C ASP A 12 16.15 -20.26 -21.89
N LEU A 13 15.01 -20.13 -21.22
CA LEU A 13 14.40 -18.83 -20.94
C LEU A 13 13.93 -18.79 -19.48
N LEU A 14 14.23 -17.67 -18.81
CA LEU A 14 13.70 -17.18 -17.50
C LEU A 14 14.63 -17.32 -16.28
N THR A 15 15.76 -16.60 -16.29
CA THR A 15 16.39 -16.13 -15.03
C THR A 15 16.91 -14.70 -15.16
N SER A 16 16.06 -13.77 -15.60
CA SER A 16 16.32 -12.35 -15.37
C SER A 16 15.94 -12.01 -13.92
N SER A 17 16.81 -12.37 -12.98
CA SER A 17 16.74 -11.88 -11.62
C SER A 17 17.05 -10.38 -11.65
N ILE A 18 16.00 -9.54 -11.63
CA ILE A 18 16.18 -8.12 -11.36
C ILE A 18 16.55 -8.00 -9.88
N SER A 19 17.85 -8.09 -9.59
CA SER A 19 18.41 -7.71 -8.30
C SER A 19 18.30 -6.19 -8.19
N TYR A 20 17.25 -5.72 -7.53
CA TYR A 20 17.20 -4.35 -7.02
C TYR A 20 18.28 -4.23 -5.95
N SER A 21 19.35 -3.47 -6.24
CA SER A 21 20.37 -3.15 -5.25
C SER A 21 19.77 -2.27 -4.17
N ALA A 22 20.15 -2.48 -2.90
CA ALA A 22 19.65 -1.69 -1.77
C ALA A 22 19.90 -0.17 -1.95
N GLU A 23 20.92 0.22 -2.71
CA GLU A 23 21.26 1.61 -3.01
C GLU A 23 20.20 2.34 -3.87
N ASP A 24 19.47 1.62 -4.73
CA ASP A 24 18.45 2.20 -5.61
C ASP A 24 17.05 2.28 -4.96
N MET A 25 16.88 1.68 -3.77
CA MET A 25 15.58 1.63 -3.10
C MET A 25 15.24 2.90 -2.31
N ASP A 26 16.23 3.56 -1.75
CA ASP A 26 16.04 4.81 -1.01
C ASP A 26 15.39 5.93 -1.84
N PRO A 27 15.81 6.21 -3.09
CA PRO A 27 15.11 7.18 -3.94
C PRO A 27 13.69 6.72 -4.29
N ALA A 28 13.49 5.43 -4.59
CA ALA A 28 12.17 4.90 -4.95
C ALA A 28 11.14 5.04 -3.81
N ILE A 29 11.55 4.85 -2.54
CA ILE A 29 10.64 5.02 -1.41
C ILE A 29 10.29 6.49 -1.16
N LYS A 30 11.24 7.41 -1.36
CA LYS A 30 10.95 8.85 -1.29
C LYS A 30 9.94 9.27 -2.36
N ASP A 31 10.08 8.76 -3.58
CA ASP A 31 9.13 9.03 -4.66
C ASP A 31 7.74 8.48 -4.33
N VAL A 32 7.65 7.28 -3.74
CA VAL A 32 6.39 6.71 -3.26
C VAL A 32 5.77 7.57 -2.16
N GLN A 33 6.55 8.02 -1.18
CA GLN A 33 6.05 8.90 -0.11
C GLN A 33 5.55 10.23 -0.68
N GLU A 34 6.30 10.85 -1.59
CA GLU A 34 5.91 12.11 -2.22
C GLU A 34 4.66 11.96 -3.08
N LEU A 35 4.56 10.86 -3.84
CA LEU A 35 3.36 10.50 -4.60
C LEU A 35 2.16 10.37 -3.65
N LEU A 36 2.31 9.65 -2.53
CA LEU A 36 1.23 9.48 -1.57
C LEU A 36 0.81 10.82 -0.95
N ARG A 37 1.73 11.74 -0.67
CA ARG A 37 1.39 13.05 -0.08
C ARG A 37 0.79 14.02 -1.09
N THR A 38 1.24 13.99 -2.33
CA THR A 38 0.91 15.00 -3.34
C THR A 38 -0.33 14.62 -4.13
N GLN A 39 -1.44 15.34 -3.93
CA GLN A 39 -2.72 15.04 -4.58
C GLN A 39 -2.62 15.00 -6.12
N SER A 40 -1.95 15.97 -6.74
CA SER A 40 -1.82 16.02 -8.20
C SER A 40 -1.07 14.80 -8.75
N LYS A 41 -0.04 14.31 -8.05
CA LYS A 41 0.69 13.09 -8.43
C LYS A 41 -0.20 11.85 -8.27
N ARG A 42 -1.01 11.78 -7.22
CA ARG A 42 -2.00 10.69 -7.06
C ARG A 42 -3.00 10.68 -8.21
N GLU A 43 -3.56 11.84 -8.55
CA GLU A 43 -4.56 11.97 -9.62
C GLU A 43 -4.02 11.53 -10.98
N GLU A 44 -2.76 11.84 -11.27
CA GLU A 44 -2.09 11.39 -12.50
C GLU A 44 -2.01 9.86 -12.57
N VAL A 45 -1.64 9.19 -11.47
CA VAL A 45 -1.57 7.72 -11.42
C VAL A 45 -2.96 7.10 -11.46
N ILE A 46 -3.91 7.65 -10.69
CA ILE A 46 -5.31 7.20 -10.64
C ILE A 46 -5.97 7.27 -12.02
N LYS A 47 -5.66 8.29 -12.82
CA LYS A 47 -6.19 8.45 -14.17
C LYS A 47 -5.72 7.36 -15.13
N ASN A 48 -4.50 6.87 -14.93
CA ASN A 48 -3.83 5.97 -15.86
C ASN A 48 -3.82 4.50 -15.40
N ASP A 49 -4.15 4.21 -14.13
CA ASP A 49 -4.16 2.86 -13.56
C ASP A 49 -5.49 2.55 -12.86
N SER A 50 -6.21 1.57 -13.41
CA SER A 50 -7.48 1.07 -12.84
C SER A 50 -7.36 0.54 -11.41
N LYS A 51 -6.21 -0.03 -11.02
CA LYS A 51 -5.97 -0.51 -9.66
C LYS A 51 -5.72 0.65 -8.71
N ALA A 52 -5.01 1.69 -9.16
CA ALA A 52 -4.83 2.91 -8.38
C ALA A 52 -6.18 3.60 -8.15
N LYS A 53 -7.05 3.64 -9.17
CA LYS A 53 -8.43 4.11 -9.02
C LYS A 53 -9.21 3.30 -7.98
N GLN A 54 -9.17 1.97 -8.04
CA GLN A 54 -9.86 1.12 -7.07
C GLN A 54 -9.36 1.34 -5.63
N ALA A 55 -8.05 1.53 -5.46
CA ALA A 55 -7.47 1.85 -4.17
C ALA A 55 -7.91 3.23 -3.65
N ASP A 56 -8.00 4.24 -4.51
CA ASP A 56 -8.52 5.57 -4.14
C ASP A 56 -10.01 5.53 -3.77
N ASP A 57 -10.82 4.80 -4.53
CA ASP A 57 -12.23 4.60 -4.25
C ASP A 57 -12.40 3.87 -2.89
N PHE A 58 -11.59 2.85 -2.61
CA PHE A 58 -11.58 2.16 -1.32
C PHE A 58 -11.18 3.08 -0.16
N ALA A 59 -10.13 3.89 -0.35
CA ALA A 59 -9.70 4.85 0.66
C ALA A 59 -10.81 5.87 0.97
N LEU A 60 -11.54 6.35 -0.05
CA LEU A 60 -12.68 7.24 0.12
C LEU A 60 -13.82 6.56 0.88
N GLN A 61 -14.15 5.32 0.53
CA GLN A 61 -15.20 4.54 1.18
C GLN A 61 -14.87 4.24 2.65
N ALA A 62 -13.61 3.90 2.95
CA ALA A 62 -13.15 3.59 4.29
C ALA A 62 -13.40 4.74 5.28
N VAL A 63 -13.31 5.97 4.79
CA VAL A 63 -13.56 7.20 5.58
C VAL A 63 -14.97 7.77 5.39
N GLY A 64 -15.90 6.99 4.83
CA GLY A 64 -17.31 7.38 4.69
C GLY A 64 -17.55 8.49 3.66
N GLY A 65 -16.73 8.58 2.62
CA GLY A 65 -16.87 9.60 1.57
C GLY A 65 -16.20 10.94 1.88
N ASN A 66 -15.48 11.07 2.99
CA ASN A 66 -14.82 12.31 3.37
C ASN A 66 -13.47 12.50 2.66
N GLN A 67 -13.39 13.51 1.79
CA GLN A 67 -12.16 13.80 1.05
C GLN A 67 -10.99 14.26 1.95
N THR A 68 -11.27 15.01 3.02
CA THR A 68 -10.23 15.44 3.98
C THR A 68 -9.66 14.24 4.72
N LEU A 69 -10.50 13.36 5.26
CA LEU A 69 -10.02 12.16 5.94
C LEU A 69 -9.33 11.19 4.97
N LYS A 70 -9.73 11.16 3.69
CA LYS A 70 -9.01 10.38 2.67
C LYS A 70 -7.58 10.90 2.50
N ASN A 71 -7.39 12.22 2.49
CA ASN A 71 -6.05 12.80 2.45
C ASN A 71 -5.25 12.45 3.70
N ASP A 72 -5.86 12.47 4.89
CA ASP A 72 -5.21 12.03 6.13
C ASP A 72 -4.76 10.55 6.06
N VAL A 73 -5.56 9.68 5.41
CA VAL A 73 -5.19 8.27 5.14
C VAL A 73 -3.96 8.17 4.24
N TYR A 74 -3.87 9.00 3.20
CA TYR A 74 -2.68 9.03 2.34
C TYR A 74 -1.44 9.52 3.07
N ASP A 75 -1.58 10.55 3.91
CA ASP A 75 -0.48 11.10 4.69
C ASP A 75 0.08 10.10 5.70
N VAL A 76 -0.79 9.39 6.43
CA VAL A 76 -0.33 8.35 7.36
C VAL A 76 0.26 7.15 6.62
N SER A 77 -0.25 6.83 5.43
CA SER A 77 0.32 5.77 4.59
C SER A 77 1.74 6.09 4.14
N ALA A 78 2.04 7.35 3.82
CA ALA A 78 3.40 7.80 3.51
C ALA A 78 4.34 7.61 4.72
N ASP A 79 3.89 7.94 5.92
CA ASP A 79 4.66 7.73 7.16
C ASP A 79 4.91 6.24 7.45
N ILE A 80 3.90 5.39 7.20
CA ILE A 80 4.02 3.94 7.34
C ILE A 80 5.05 3.39 6.35
N MET A 81 5.11 3.89 5.11
CA MET A 81 6.12 3.45 4.14
C MET A 81 7.55 3.73 4.61
N ALA A 82 7.80 4.87 5.25
CA ALA A 82 9.09 5.17 5.90
C ALA A 82 9.41 4.15 7.00
N THR A 83 8.40 3.75 7.76
CA THR A 83 8.54 2.75 8.84
C THR A 83 8.83 1.37 8.29
N VAL A 84 8.11 0.95 7.24
CA VAL A 84 8.34 -0.34 6.57
C VAL A 84 9.76 -0.41 6.04
N GLN A 85 10.25 0.65 5.37
CA GLN A 85 11.63 0.72 4.89
C GLN A 85 12.65 0.61 6.04
N LYS A 86 12.39 1.30 7.15
CA LYS A 86 13.26 1.23 8.34
C LYS A 86 13.29 -0.18 8.95
N LEU A 87 12.12 -0.80 9.12
CA LEU A 87 11.99 -2.14 9.69
C LEU A 87 12.54 -3.25 8.77
N SER A 88 12.54 -3.01 7.46
CA SER A 88 13.12 -3.92 6.47
C SER A 88 14.61 -3.67 6.23
N GLU A 89 15.20 -2.64 6.83
CA GLU A 89 16.57 -2.19 6.54
C GLU A 89 16.77 -1.90 5.04
N GLY A 90 15.72 -1.43 4.36
CA GLY A 90 15.72 -1.20 2.92
C GLY A 90 15.65 -2.45 2.05
N ASP A 91 15.52 -3.66 2.61
CA ASP A 91 15.43 -4.90 1.82
C ASP A 91 14.03 -5.07 1.18
N PRO A 92 13.90 -5.20 -0.15
CA PRO A 92 12.61 -5.25 -0.84
C PRO A 92 11.79 -6.50 -0.50
N ALA A 93 12.45 -7.64 -0.30
CA ALA A 93 11.77 -8.88 0.04
C ALA A 93 11.19 -8.79 1.47
N LYS A 94 11.94 -8.20 2.41
CA LYS A 94 11.46 -7.93 3.77
C LYS A 94 10.35 -6.87 3.77
N MET A 95 10.44 -5.82 2.95
CA MET A 95 9.36 -4.82 2.81
C MET A 95 8.06 -5.50 2.35
N ASN A 96 8.13 -6.29 1.28
CA ASN A 96 6.97 -7.01 0.78
C ASN A 96 6.44 -8.00 1.83
N ALA A 97 7.31 -8.71 2.54
CA ALA A 97 6.89 -9.61 3.62
C ALA A 97 6.18 -8.88 4.78
N LEU A 98 6.64 -7.68 5.16
CA LEU A 98 5.98 -6.84 6.17
C LEU A 98 4.59 -6.39 5.69
N LEU A 99 4.47 -5.95 4.44
CA LEU A 99 3.19 -5.55 3.85
C LEU A 99 2.22 -6.74 3.75
N GLN A 100 2.69 -7.91 3.34
CA GLN A 100 1.86 -9.13 3.30
C GLN A 100 1.37 -9.53 4.70
N LYS A 101 2.24 -9.44 5.72
CA LYS A 101 1.85 -9.67 7.12
C LYS A 101 0.82 -8.65 7.59
N ALA A 102 0.93 -7.39 7.17
CA ALA A 102 -0.05 -6.36 7.48
C ALA A 102 -1.44 -6.67 6.92
N LEU A 103 -1.51 -7.23 5.71
CA LEU A 103 -2.77 -7.67 5.11
C LEU A 103 -3.39 -8.87 5.84
N GLN A 104 -2.56 -9.81 6.30
CA GLN A 104 -3.01 -10.99 7.02
C GLN A 104 -3.43 -10.70 8.47
N ASN A 105 -2.75 -9.75 9.13
CA ASN A 105 -3.01 -9.37 10.51
C ASN A 105 -2.81 -7.86 10.73
N PRO A 106 -3.80 -7.04 10.35
CA PRO A 106 -3.69 -5.58 10.45
C PRO A 106 -3.60 -5.10 11.91
N GLY A 107 -4.16 -5.85 12.86
CA GLY A 107 -4.10 -5.52 14.28
C GLY A 107 -2.70 -5.66 14.88
N GLU A 108 -1.99 -6.75 14.55
CA GLU A 108 -0.59 -6.93 14.97
C GLU A 108 0.34 -5.95 14.25
N PHE A 109 0.09 -5.69 12.95
CA PHE A 109 0.86 -4.67 12.24
C PHE A 109 0.68 -3.29 12.87
N LEU A 110 -0.54 -2.89 13.22
CA LEU A 110 -0.79 -1.63 13.91
C LEU A 110 0.00 -1.51 15.21
N LYS A 111 0.11 -2.59 16.01
CA LYS A 111 0.91 -2.60 17.25
C LYS A 111 2.41 -2.45 16.98
N SER A 112 2.89 -2.88 15.82
CA SER A 112 4.29 -2.75 15.42
C SER A 112 4.69 -1.34 14.99
N LEU A 113 3.72 -0.48 14.69
CA LEU A 113 3.98 0.90 14.24
C LEU A 113 4.40 1.81 15.42
N PRO A 114 5.17 2.88 15.16
CA PRO A 114 5.41 3.96 16.10
C PRO A 114 4.11 4.52 16.72
N SER A 115 4.19 4.95 17.99
CA SER A 115 3.01 5.38 18.76
C SER A 115 2.28 6.59 18.14
N ASP A 116 3.01 7.47 17.47
CA ASP A 116 2.46 8.63 16.75
C ASP A 116 1.65 8.20 15.52
N GLN A 117 2.13 7.21 14.77
CA GLN A 117 1.37 6.64 13.64
C GLN A 117 0.13 5.89 14.12
N GLN A 118 0.24 5.13 15.21
CA GLN A 118 -0.92 4.51 15.83
C GLN A 118 -1.96 5.55 16.28
N ALA A 119 -1.50 6.67 16.85
CA ALA A 119 -2.38 7.76 17.27
C ALA A 119 -3.09 8.42 16.07
N LYS A 120 -2.38 8.70 14.97
CA LYS A 120 -2.97 9.22 13.73
C LYS A 120 -4.06 8.29 13.17
N ILE A 121 -3.80 6.98 13.13
CA ILE A 121 -4.78 6.00 12.65
C ILE A 121 -6.04 6.00 13.54
N ARG A 122 -5.86 6.03 14.88
CA ARG A 122 -6.99 6.09 15.82
C ARG A 122 -7.79 7.39 15.68
N ASP A 123 -7.12 8.51 15.47
CA ASP A 123 -7.75 9.82 15.27
C ASP A 123 -8.59 9.85 13.98
N ILE A 124 -8.04 9.36 12.86
CA ILE A 124 -8.79 9.20 11.61
C ILE A 124 -10.03 8.33 11.83
N ALA A 125 -9.86 7.16 12.47
CA ALA A 125 -10.97 6.26 12.76
C ALA A 125 -12.06 6.94 13.63
N ALA A 126 -11.66 7.66 14.68
CA ALA A 126 -12.58 8.39 15.54
C ALA A 126 -13.37 9.46 14.78
N LYS A 127 -12.69 10.24 13.92
CA LYS A 127 -13.32 11.26 13.06
C LYS A 127 -14.28 10.63 12.05
N THR A 128 -13.89 9.51 11.43
CA THR A 128 -14.76 8.75 10.52
C THR A 128 -16.04 8.27 11.21
N GLU A 129 -15.93 7.70 12.41
CA GLU A 129 -17.11 7.25 13.16
C GLU A 129 -18.00 8.40 13.63
N ALA A 130 -17.42 9.53 14.03
CA ALA A 130 -18.18 10.75 14.37
C ALA A 130 -18.97 11.28 13.17
N GLN A 131 -18.37 11.26 11.98
CA GLN A 131 -19.03 11.67 10.75
C GLN A 131 -20.18 10.74 10.37
N LYS A 132 -19.98 9.41 10.45
CA LYS A 132 -21.05 8.44 10.15
C LYS A 132 -22.28 8.64 11.05
N LYS A 133 -22.06 8.94 12.33
CA LYS A 133 -23.15 9.23 13.29
C LYS A 133 -23.87 10.54 13.01
N SER A 134 -23.23 11.48 12.34
CA SER A 134 -23.77 12.81 12.03
C SER A 134 -24.44 12.88 10.66
N ALA A 135 -24.37 11.82 9.84
CA ALA A 135 -25.07 11.75 8.57
C ALA A 135 -26.59 11.62 8.82
N PRO A 136 -27.44 12.45 8.18
CA PRO A 136 -28.88 12.34 8.36
C PRO A 136 -29.36 10.96 7.92
N VAL A 137 -30.12 10.28 8.80
CA VAL A 137 -30.81 9.04 8.49
C VAL A 137 -31.78 9.34 7.34
N ALA A 138 -31.52 8.79 6.15
CA ALA A 138 -32.44 8.91 5.04
C ALA A 138 -33.84 8.39 5.48
N PRO A 139 -34.93 9.13 5.23
CA PRO A 139 -36.26 8.65 5.56
C PRO A 139 -36.50 7.33 4.84
N LYS A 140 -36.93 6.32 5.59
CA LYS A 140 -37.30 5.01 5.07
C LYS A 140 -38.46 5.18 4.08
N PRO A 141 -38.42 4.55 2.89
CA PRO A 141 -39.52 4.63 1.92
C PRO A 141 -40.80 4.01 2.46
#